data_AF-A0AAV7QR25-F1
#
_entry.id   AF-A0AAV7QR25-F1
#
_cell.length_a   1.000
_cell.length_b   1.000
_cell.length_c   1.000
_cell.angle_alpha   90.00
_cell.angle_beta   90.00
_cell.angle_gamma   90.00
#
_symmetry.space_group_name_H-M   'P 1'
#
loop_
_entity.id
_entity.type
_entity.pdbx_description
1 polymer ?
#
loop_
_entity_poly.entity_id
_entity_poly.type
_entity_poly.pdbx_seq_one_letter_code
_entity_poly.pdbx_strand_id
1 'polypeptide(L)'
;MGQGAHAHPHLALATTLLHDPPFRTELPERLDSYFTVNAETASSQAIEWDGHKVVVRGMCMSTAGGVRRTVTRNLQKIDAELYEVERGVASGAVVRGRLVRLQGN
;
A
#
# COMPACT_ATOMS: atom_id res chain seq x y z
N MET A 1 26.71 -1.05 22.00
CA MET A 1 25.24 -1.12 22.21
C MET A 1 24.60 -0.17 21.20
N GLY A 2 24.23 -0.69 20.02
CA GLY A 2 23.65 0.12 18.95
C GLY A 2 22.14 0.23 19.14
N GLN A 3 21.65 1.41 19.48
CA GLN A 3 20.21 1.68 19.53
C GLN A 3 19.66 1.75 18.11
N GLY A 4 18.54 1.06 17.92
CA GLY A 4 17.91 0.80 16.63
C GLY A 4 17.57 2.10 15.91
N ALA A 5 17.99 2.15 14.64
CA ALA A 5 17.38 3.02 13.66
C ALA A 5 15.89 2.64 13.58
N HIS A 6 15.04 3.38 14.29
CA HIS A 6 13.61 3.37 14.05
C HIS A 6 13.40 3.89 12.62
N ALA A 7 13.35 2.96 11.66
CA ALA A 7 13.01 3.28 10.30
C ALA A 7 11.62 3.92 10.30
N HIS A 8 11.56 5.21 10.01
CA HIS A 8 10.30 5.91 9.80
C HIS A 8 9.48 5.13 8.75
N PRO A 9 8.26 4.64 9.08
CA PRO A 9 7.48 3.80 8.17
C PRO A 9 7.08 4.51 6.87
N HIS A 10 7.19 5.84 6.84
CA HIS A 10 6.91 6.65 5.66
C HIS A 10 8.04 6.62 4.61
N LEU A 11 9.28 6.27 5.00
CA LEU A 11 10.44 6.20 4.11
C LEU A 11 10.62 4.83 3.45
N ALA A 12 10.14 3.76 4.10
CA ALA A 12 10.24 2.39 3.57
C ALA A 12 9.38 2.14 2.32
N LEU A 13 8.37 2.98 2.06
CA LEU A 13 7.45 2.83 0.93
C LEU A 13 8.06 3.23 -0.43
N ALA A 14 9.11 4.06 -0.42
CA ALA A 14 9.69 4.62 -1.65
C ALA A 14 10.55 3.59 -2.42
N THR A 15 11.21 2.65 -1.72
CA THR A 15 12.00 1.59 -2.34
C THR A 15 11.17 0.34 -2.67
N THR A 16 10.02 0.14 -2.03
CA THR A 16 9.18 -1.06 -2.24
C THR A 16 8.47 -1.12 -3.59
N LEU A 17 8.23 0.00 -4.26
CA LEU A 17 7.59 0.01 -5.58
C LEU A 17 8.42 -0.71 -6.65
N LEU A 18 9.75 -0.57 -6.62
CA LEU A 18 10.63 -1.27 -7.56
C LEU A 18 10.64 -2.79 -7.37
N HIS A 19 10.10 -3.28 -6.26
CA HIS A 19 9.93 -4.70 -5.98
C HIS A 19 8.48 -5.18 -6.20
N ASP A 20 7.56 -4.29 -6.57
CA ASP A 20 6.17 -4.62 -6.87
C ASP A 20 6.04 -5.15 -8.31
N PRO A 21 5.75 -6.46 -8.51
CA PRO A 21 5.75 -7.05 -9.85
C PRO A 21 4.78 -6.40 -10.85
N PRO A 22 3.52 -6.07 -10.47
CA PRO A 22 2.61 -5.31 -11.33
C PRO A 22 3.20 -3.98 -11.80
N PHE A 23 3.77 -3.20 -10.88
CA PHE A 23 4.38 -1.91 -11.22
C PHE A 23 5.57 -2.07 -12.17
N ARG A 24 6.41 -3.09 -11.99
CA ARG A 24 7.55 -3.36 -12.89
C ARG A 24 7.11 -3.75 -14.30
N THR A 25 5.95 -4.36 -14.46
CA THR A 25 5.41 -4.74 -15.77
C THR A 25 4.74 -3.56 -16.47
N GLU A 26 3.97 -2.76 -15.73
CA GLU A 26 3.22 -1.63 -16.31
C GLU A 26 4.08 -0.38 -16.56
N LEU A 27 5.14 -0.17 -15.76
CA LEU A 27 5.97 1.04 -15.88
C LEU A 27 6.67 1.15 -17.24
N PRO A 28 7.31 0.10 -17.79
CA PRO A 28 7.91 0.15 -19.13
C PRO A 28 6.93 0.55 -20.22
N GLU A 29 5.72 -0.02 -20.24
CA GLU A 29 4.70 0.29 -21.26
C GLU A 29 4.23 1.75 -21.17
N ARG A 30 4.03 2.25 -19.95
CA ARG A 30 3.63 3.65 -19.73
C ARG A 30 4.72 4.63 -20.10
N LEU A 31 5.98 4.27 -19.83
CA LEU A 31 7.14 5.06 -20.22
C LEU A 31 7.33 5.06 -21.73
N ASP A 32 7.22 3.90 -22.37
CA ASP A 32 7.33 3.76 -23.84
C ASP A 32 6.27 4.58 -24.56
N SER A 33 5.01 4.51 -24.11
CA SER A 33 3.92 5.34 -24.63
C SER A 33 4.21 6.84 -24.44
N TYR A 34 4.68 7.24 -23.26
CA TYR A 34 5.02 8.62 -22.98
C TYR A 34 6.19 9.12 -23.86
N PHE A 35 7.28 8.36 -23.96
CA PHE A 35 8.43 8.75 -24.77
C PHE A 35 8.09 8.78 -26.26
N THR A 36 7.32 7.82 -26.76
CA THR A 36 6.87 7.80 -28.16
C THR A 36 6.08 9.05 -28.53
N VAL A 37 5.24 9.56 -27.63
CA VAL A 37 4.45 10.78 -27.85
C VAL A 37 5.30 12.06 -27.73
N ASN A 38 6.38 12.04 -26.94
CA ASN A 38 7.11 13.25 -26.55
C ASN A 38 8.56 13.35 -27.08
N ALA A 39 8.98 12.41 -27.93
CA ALA A 39 10.37 12.21 -28.39
C ALA A 39 11.05 13.42 -29.09
N GLU A 40 10.31 14.49 -29.41
CA GLU A 40 10.85 15.65 -30.15
C GLU A 40 10.33 16.99 -29.62
N THR A 41 10.14 17.12 -28.30
CA THR A 41 9.45 18.30 -27.73
C THR A 41 10.36 19.43 -27.27
N ALA A 42 11.68 19.23 -27.16
CA ALA A 42 12.59 20.22 -26.58
C ALA A 42 13.83 20.52 -27.44
N SER A 43 14.30 21.77 -27.37
CA SER A 43 15.48 22.27 -28.09
C SER A 43 16.82 21.77 -27.54
N SER A 44 16.81 21.03 -26.41
CA SER A 44 18.00 20.49 -25.76
C SER A 44 17.67 19.18 -25.04
N GLN A 45 18.52 18.16 -25.25
CA GLN A 45 18.44 16.86 -24.57
C GLN A 45 18.47 16.98 -23.03
N ALA A 46 19.12 18.01 -22.48
CA ALA A 46 19.17 18.19 -21.03
C ALA A 46 17.80 18.61 -20.46
N ILE A 47 17.09 19.49 -21.17
CA ILE A 47 15.75 19.96 -20.81
C ILE A 47 14.74 18.82 -20.95
N GLU A 48 14.86 18.07 -22.04
CA GLU A 48 14.07 16.87 -22.29
C GLU A 48 14.24 15.84 -21.17
N TRP A 49 15.49 15.54 -20.80
CA TRP A 49 15.79 14.60 -19.71
C TRP A 49 15.24 15.04 -18.36
N ASP A 50 15.33 16.33 -18.01
CA ASP A 50 14.74 16.84 -16.76
C ASP A 50 13.21 16.77 -16.76
N GLY A 51 12.56 17.07 -17.89
CA GLY A 51 11.11 16.91 -18.04
C GLY A 51 10.67 15.46 -17.84
N HIS A 52 11.39 14.52 -18.45
CA HIS A 52 11.12 13.09 -18.34
C HIS A 52 11.25 12.58 -16.90
N LYS A 53 12.28 13.02 -16.15
CA LYS A 53 12.43 12.64 -14.73
C LYS A 53 11.22 13.06 -13.89
N VAL A 54 10.69 14.26 -14.12
CA VAL A 54 9.52 14.77 -13.39
C VAL A 54 8.30 13.88 -13.64
N VAL A 55 8.10 13.48 -14.89
CA VAL A 55 7.00 12.57 -15.28
C VAL A 55 7.17 11.19 -14.65
N VAL A 56 8.36 10.58 -14.76
CA VAL A 56 8.68 9.28 -14.15
C VAL A 56 8.41 9.34 -12.64
N ARG A 57 8.88 10.40 -11.96
CA ARG A 57 8.66 10.59 -10.53
C ARG A 57 7.18 10.71 -10.19
N GLY A 58 6.40 11.47 -10.98
CA GLY A 58 4.96 11.61 -10.83
C GLY A 58 4.22 10.27 -10.95
N MET A 59 4.60 9.45 -11.93
CA MET A 59 4.05 8.09 -12.11
C MET A 59 4.34 7.22 -10.88
N CYS A 60 5.59 7.18 -10.40
CA CYS A 60 5.96 6.44 -9.20
C CYS A 60 5.14 6.87 -7.97
N MET A 61 5.01 8.19 -7.74
CA MET A 61 4.25 8.72 -6.60
C MET A 61 2.76 8.36 -6.68
N SER A 62 2.17 8.43 -7.87
CA SER A 62 0.77 8.06 -8.09
C SER A 62 0.51 6.59 -7.77
N THR A 63 1.37 5.69 -8.25
CA THR A 63 1.28 4.25 -7.95
C THR A 63 1.44 3.99 -6.45
N ALA A 64 2.45 4.56 -5.79
CA ALA A 64 2.64 4.43 -4.34
C ALA A 64 1.39 4.87 -3.56
N GLY A 65 0.79 6.00 -3.97
CA GLY A 65 -0.46 6.49 -3.40
C GLY A 65 -1.62 5.51 -3.59
N GLY A 66 -1.71 4.88 -4.76
CA GLY A 66 -2.70 3.84 -5.08
C GLY A 66 -2.55 2.62 -4.18
N VAL A 67 -1.35 2.04 -4.13
CA VAL A 67 -1.03 0.87 -3.28
C VAL A 67 -1.36 1.17 -1.83
N ARG A 68 -0.93 2.33 -1.31
CA ARG A 68 -1.22 2.73 0.08
C ARG A 68 -2.72 2.76 0.36
N ARG A 69 -3.53 3.35 -0.54
CA ARG A 69 -4.99 3.38 -0.38
C ARG A 69 -5.61 1.98 -0.36
N THR A 70 -5.14 1.09 -1.22
CA THR A 70 -5.62 -0.31 -1.27
C THR A 70 -5.27 -1.05 0.02
N VAL A 71 -4.03 -0.95 0.48
CA VAL A 71 -3.60 -1.56 1.75
C VAL A 71 -4.41 -1.02 2.93
N THR A 72 -4.57 0.30 3.05
CA THR A 72 -5.38 0.90 4.12
C THR A 72 -6.82 0.41 4.09
N ARG A 73 -7.45 0.34 2.91
CA ARG A 73 -8.81 -0.19 2.77
C ARG A 73 -8.91 -1.65 3.21
N ASN A 74 -7.94 -2.48 2.85
CA ASN A 74 -7.92 -3.88 3.24
C ASN A 74 -7.74 -4.05 4.74
N LEU A 75 -6.85 -3.27 5.36
CA LEU A 75 -6.68 -3.26 6.82
C LEU A 75 -7.98 -2.86 7.52
N GLN A 76 -8.67 -1.82 7.06
CA GLN A 76 -9.97 -1.41 7.62
C GLN A 76 -11.03 -2.52 7.53
N LYS A 77 -11.04 -3.31 6.44
CA LYS A 77 -11.93 -4.46 6.32
C LYS A 77 -11.58 -5.56 7.33
N ILE A 78 -10.30 -5.89 7.44
CA ILE A 78 -9.81 -6.90 8.39
C ILE A 78 -10.12 -6.48 9.83
N ASP A 79 -9.91 -5.21 10.18
CA ASP A 79 -10.25 -4.68 11.51
C ASP A 79 -11.75 -4.81 11.82
N ALA A 80 -12.60 -4.53 10.82
CA ALA A 80 -14.05 -4.69 10.97
C ALA A 80 -14.45 -6.17 11.13
N GLU A 81 -13.84 -7.07 10.36
CA GLU A 81 -14.08 -8.52 10.47
C GLU A 81 -13.61 -9.07 11.82
N LEU A 82 -12.44 -8.63 12.30
CA LEU A 82 -11.91 -8.99 13.62
C LEU A 82 -12.85 -8.53 14.74
N TYR A 83 -13.35 -7.31 14.67
CA TYR A 83 -14.30 -6.78 15.64
C TYR A 83 -15.57 -7.64 15.74
N GLU A 84 -16.13 -8.08 14.61
CA GLU A 84 -17.30 -8.96 14.60
C GLU A 84 -17.00 -10.35 15.19
N VAL A 85 -15.81 -10.90 14.93
CA VAL A 85 -15.37 -12.17 15.52
C VAL A 85 -15.22 -12.05 17.04
N GLU A 86 -14.56 -11.00 17.53
CA GLU A 86 -14.38 -10.75 18.97
C GLU A 86 -15.73 -10.63 19.69
N ARG A 87 -16.67 -9.89 19.08
CA ARG A 87 -18.03 -9.75 19.59
C ARG A 87 -18.79 -11.10 19.63
N GLY A 88 -18.62 -11.92 18.60
CA GLY A 88 -19.21 -13.27 18.54
C GLY A 88 -18.66 -14.20 19.64
N VAL A 89 -17.34 -14.17 19.86
CA VAL A 89 -16.67 -14.95 20.90
C VAL A 89 -17.11 -14.51 22.30
N ALA A 90 -17.18 -13.19 22.55
CA ALA A 90 -17.67 -12.65 23.82
C ALA A 90 -19.10 -13.10 24.11
N SER A 91 -19.98 -13.08 23.11
CA SER A 91 -21.36 -13.55 23.23
C SER A 91 -21.43 -15.06 23.57
N GLY A 92 -20.62 -15.89 22.91
CA GLY A 92 -20.54 -17.32 23.20
C GLY A 92 -20.00 -17.65 24.60
N ALA A 93 -19.05 -16.85 25.11
CA ALA A 93 -18.54 -16.99 26.48
C ALA A 93 -19.62 -16.68 27.54
N VAL A 94 -20.43 -15.65 27.32
CA VAL A 94 -21.55 -15.28 28.22
C VAL A 94 -22.61 -16.40 28.27
N VAL A 95 -22.96 -16.97 27.11
CA VAL A 95 -23.93 -18.08 27.04
C VAL A 95 -23.42 -19.32 27.76
N ARG A 96 -22.15 -19.71 27.55
CA ARG A 96 -21.54 -20.83 28.27
C ARG A 96 -21.52 -20.60 29.79
N GLY A 97 -21.15 -19.40 30.24
CA GLY A 97 -21.16 -19.05 31.67
C GLY A 97 -22.56 -19.03 32.30
N ARG A 98 -23.62 -18.80 31.52
CA ARG A 98 -25.01 -18.99 31.98
C ARG A 98 -25.41 -20.46 32.04
N LEU A 99 -25.03 -21.25 31.03
CA LEU A 99 -25.37 -22.68 30.97
C LEU A 99 -24.76 -23.47 32.14
N VAL A 100 -23.48 -23.23 32.46
CA VAL A 100 -22.81 -23.86 33.61
C VAL A 100 -23.50 -23.54 34.92
N ARG A 101 -24.00 -22.30 35.09
CA ARG A 101 -24.76 -21.90 36.27
C ARG A 101 -26.14 -22.56 36.37
N LEU A 102 -26.76 -22.90 35.25
CA LEU A 102 -28.05 -23.58 35.22
C LEU A 102 -27.93 -25.11 35.42
N GLN A 103 -26.79 -25.70 35.08
CA GLN A 103 -26.52 -27.14 35.25
C GLN A 103 -25.92 -27.49 36.63
N GLY A 104 -25.41 -26.50 37.37
CA GLY A 104 -24.86 -26.67 38.72
C GLY A 104 -25.85 -26.43 39.87
N ASN A 105 -27.11 -26.12 39.54
CA ASN A 105 -28.26 -26.07 40.46
C ASN A 105 -29.19 -27.26 40.17
#